data_AF-A0A846M6M9-F1
#
_entry.id   AF-A0A846M6M9-F1
#
_cell.length_a   1.000
_cell.length_b   1.000
_cell.length_c   1.000
_cell.angle_alpha   90.00
_cell.angle_beta   90.00
_cell.angle_gamma   90.00
#
_symmetry.space_group_name_H-M   'P 1'
#
loop_
_entity.id
_entity.type
_entity.pdbx_description
1 polymer ?
#
loop_
_entity_poly.entity_id
_entity_poly.type
_entity_poly.pdbx_seq_one_letter_code
_entity_poly.pdbx_strand_id
1 'polypeptide(L)'
;MTASFAQAGAPALACQVVPFHYVLESLESAAVQLCEKVPLQAEEYDRLKSESEFRGGVALPLGVLIGLMSAPISLLLLPVAVALPLGLIFQSHQLRQQSRKLLAVCLNLGYARSPLLDGLVAAVKRMKLPEDASSGTWSAAIALAATYLGDWEMSTQMKHEFYPGLSAEEPKNVQDFLDFLMAHEPDGVWLDVQELRKLGREVNDMYPTEPEPVA
;
A
#
# COMPACT_ATOMS: atom_id res chain seq x y z
N MET A 1 -7.92 -4.34 8.25
CA MET A 1 -7.61 -3.02 7.63
C MET A 1 -8.87 -2.23 7.31
N THR A 2 -9.89 -2.87 6.72
CA THR A 2 -11.20 -2.27 6.43
C THR A 2 -11.95 -1.75 7.67
N ALA A 3 -11.66 -2.28 8.87
CA ALA A 3 -12.34 -1.90 10.10
C ALA A 3 -12.19 -0.41 10.47
N SER A 4 -11.02 0.20 10.24
CA SER A 4 -10.76 1.60 10.64
C SER A 4 -11.56 2.61 9.79
N PHE A 5 -11.60 2.38 8.48
CA PHE A 5 -12.38 3.19 7.55
C PHE A 5 -13.87 2.88 7.62
N ALA A 6 -14.25 1.61 7.81
CA ALA A 6 -15.65 1.23 8.05
C ALA A 6 -16.19 1.86 9.35
N GLN A 7 -15.39 1.93 10.41
CA GLN A 7 -15.74 2.67 11.65
C GLN A 7 -15.84 4.19 11.43
N ALA A 8 -15.19 4.72 10.40
CA ALA A 8 -15.29 6.12 10.01
C ALA A 8 -16.49 6.42 9.08
N GLY A 9 -17.29 5.41 8.73
CA GLY A 9 -18.46 5.54 7.85
C GLY A 9 -18.16 5.37 6.36
N ALA A 10 -16.95 4.95 5.99
CA ALA A 10 -16.61 4.73 4.58
C ALA A 10 -17.35 3.50 4.03
N PRO A 11 -17.91 3.58 2.81
CA PRO A 11 -18.49 2.42 2.14
C PRO A 11 -17.43 1.34 1.93
N ALA A 12 -17.86 0.08 1.91
CA ALA A 12 -16.96 -1.09 1.84
C ALA A 12 -15.99 -1.04 0.65
N LEU A 13 -16.41 -0.43 -0.46
CA LEU A 13 -15.62 -0.26 -1.67
C LEU A 13 -14.51 0.78 -1.49
N ALA A 14 -14.80 1.91 -0.83
CA ALA A 14 -13.79 2.92 -0.52
C ALA A 14 -12.71 2.41 0.46
N CYS A 15 -13.04 1.40 1.28
CA CYS A 15 -12.07 0.77 2.18
C CYS A 15 -11.02 -0.09 1.45
N GLN A 16 -11.24 -0.45 0.18
CA GLN A 16 -10.32 -1.25 -0.63
C GLN A 16 -9.30 -0.41 -1.39
N VAL A 17 -9.44 0.92 -1.35
CA VAL A 17 -8.68 1.89 -2.14
C VAL A 17 -7.26 2.10 -1.61
N VAL A 18 -7.02 1.79 -0.33
CA VAL A 18 -5.72 2.03 0.28
C VAL A 18 -4.73 0.95 -0.16
N PRO A 19 -3.62 1.31 -0.85
CA PRO A 19 -2.65 0.37 -1.38
C PRO A 19 -2.01 -0.41 -0.24
N PHE A 20 -2.06 -1.74 -0.36
CA PHE A 20 -1.60 -2.66 0.69
C PHE A 20 -0.10 -2.50 0.99
N HIS A 21 0.70 -2.11 0.00
CA HIS A 21 2.15 -1.94 0.14
C HIS A 21 2.52 -0.84 1.13
N TYR A 22 1.94 0.35 1.03
CA TYR A 22 2.18 1.46 1.96
C TYR A 22 1.74 1.13 3.38
N VAL A 23 0.60 0.42 3.50
CA VAL A 23 0.15 -0.03 4.81
C VAL A 23 1.18 -1.00 5.40
N LEU A 24 1.65 -1.98 4.61
CA LEU A 24 2.69 -2.94 5.02
C LEU A 24 3.99 -2.28 5.49
N GLU A 25 4.47 -1.26 4.80
CA GLU A 25 5.67 -0.53 5.20
C GLU A 25 5.44 0.26 6.49
N SER A 26 4.26 0.88 6.63
CA SER A 26 3.87 1.55 7.88
C SER A 26 3.72 0.59 9.07
N LEU A 27 3.52 -0.72 8.84
CA LEU A 27 3.31 -1.70 9.92
C LEU A 27 4.51 -1.86 10.82
N GLU A 28 5.73 -1.65 10.31
CA GLU A 28 6.93 -1.77 11.14
C GLU A 28 6.91 -0.73 12.28
N SER A 29 6.37 0.46 12.03
CA SER A 29 6.15 1.47 13.08
C SER A 29 5.06 1.07 14.09
N ALA A 30 4.05 0.33 13.64
CA ALA A 30 2.97 -0.17 14.48
C ALA A 30 3.42 -1.35 15.37
N ALA A 31 4.49 -2.05 14.99
CA ALA A 31 5.04 -3.18 15.75
C ALA A 31 5.50 -2.76 17.15
N VAL A 32 5.98 -1.53 17.34
CA VAL A 32 6.36 -0.99 18.66
C VAL A 32 5.19 -1.01 19.65
N GLN A 33 3.97 -0.81 19.18
CA GLN A 33 2.77 -0.84 20.03
C GLN A 33 2.41 -2.27 20.48
N LEU A 34 2.88 -3.31 19.79
CA LEU A 34 2.61 -4.69 20.16
C LEU A 34 3.33 -5.09 21.44
N CYS A 35 4.52 -4.53 21.69
CA CYS A 35 5.28 -4.81 22.91
C CYS A 35 4.49 -4.49 24.18
N GLU A 36 3.66 -3.45 24.14
CA GLU A 36 2.84 -3.03 25.28
C GLU A 36 1.53 -3.82 25.41
N LYS A 37 0.87 -4.10 24.28
CA LYS A 37 -0.49 -4.65 24.28
C LYS A 37 -0.54 -6.16 24.20
N VAL A 38 0.37 -6.78 23.44
CA VAL A 38 0.39 -8.23 23.20
C VAL A 38 1.84 -8.73 23.11
N PRO A 39 2.54 -8.86 24.26
CA PRO A 39 3.99 -9.09 24.28
C PRO A 39 4.41 -10.41 23.60
N LEU A 40 3.60 -11.46 23.71
CA LEU A 40 3.87 -12.75 23.05
C LEU A 40 3.89 -12.63 21.52
N GLN A 41 3.03 -11.78 20.94
CA GLN A 41 3.02 -11.56 19.50
C GLN A 41 4.12 -10.60 19.04
N ALA A 42 4.56 -9.69 19.90
CA ALA A 42 5.73 -8.87 19.65
C ALA A 42 7.00 -9.74 19.59
N GLU A 43 7.17 -10.67 20.53
CA GLU A 43 8.32 -11.59 20.56
C GLU A 43 8.37 -12.48 19.31
N GLU A 44 7.23 -13.07 18.91
CA GLU A 44 7.20 -13.90 17.69
C GLU A 44 7.43 -13.05 16.43
N TYR A 45 6.94 -11.81 16.38
CA TYR A 45 7.26 -10.89 15.29
C TYR A 45 8.76 -10.59 15.21
N ASP A 46 9.39 -10.24 16.33
CA ASP A 46 10.82 -9.93 16.39
C ASP A 46 11.68 -11.15 16.06
N ARG A 47 11.27 -12.33 16.51
CA ARG A 47 11.89 -13.60 16.14
C ARG A 47 11.83 -13.83 14.62
N LEU A 48 10.65 -13.74 14.00
CA LEU A 48 10.50 -13.94 12.56
C LEU A 48 11.28 -12.90 11.74
N LYS A 49 11.28 -11.64 12.19
CA LYS A 49 12.03 -10.55 11.55
C LYS A 49 13.53 -10.81 11.63
N SER A 50 14.07 -11.02 12.83
CA SER A 50 15.50 -11.27 13.05
C SER A 50 15.99 -12.52 12.31
N GLU A 51 15.19 -13.58 12.27
CA GLU A 51 15.52 -14.79 11.51
C GLU A 51 15.54 -14.53 9.99
N SER A 52 14.61 -13.72 9.48
CA SER A 52 14.60 -13.33 8.06
C SER A 52 15.83 -12.52 7.68
N GLU A 53 16.22 -11.55 8.52
CA GLU A 53 17.38 -10.68 8.31
C GLU A 53 18.68 -11.47 8.42
N PHE A 54 18.76 -12.40 9.38
CA PHE A 54 19.89 -13.30 9.52
C PHE A 54 20.07 -14.19 8.27
N ARG A 55 19.00 -14.87 7.83
CA ARG A 55 19.08 -15.76 6.66
C ARG A 55 19.39 -14.99 5.38
N GLY A 56 18.78 -13.81 5.19
CA GLY A 56 19.07 -12.94 4.04
C GLY A 56 20.49 -12.38 4.06
N GLY A 57 20.96 -11.93 5.22
CA GLY A 57 22.30 -11.35 5.39
C GLY A 57 23.43 -12.38 5.25
N VAL A 58 23.20 -13.62 5.69
CA VAL A 58 24.20 -14.70 5.64
C VAL A 58 24.22 -15.42 4.28
N ALA A 59 23.16 -15.34 3.48
CA ALA A 59 23.07 -16.03 2.19
C ALA A 59 24.21 -15.67 1.23
N LEU A 60 24.50 -14.39 1.04
CA LEU A 60 25.56 -13.93 0.13
C LEU A 60 26.96 -14.35 0.59
N PRO A 61 27.40 -14.08 1.84
CA PRO A 61 28.73 -14.50 2.28
C PRO A 61 28.88 -16.03 2.28
N LEU A 62 27.84 -16.80 2.63
CA LEU A 62 27.87 -18.26 2.49
C LEU A 62 28.01 -18.69 1.03
N GLY A 63 27.27 -18.06 0.11
CA GLY A 63 27.37 -18.36 -1.32
C GLY A 63 28.78 -18.15 -1.87
N VAL A 64 29.45 -17.06 -1.46
CA VAL A 64 30.84 -16.78 -1.83
C VAL A 64 31.79 -17.84 -1.26
N LEU A 65 31.66 -18.19 0.02
CA LEU A 65 32.50 -19.21 0.66
C LEU A 65 32.34 -20.58 0.01
N ILE A 66 31.10 -21.00 -0.24
CA ILE A 66 30.82 -22.29 -0.88
C ILE A 66 31.33 -22.28 -2.33
N GLY A 67 31.17 -21.18 -3.06
CA GLY A 67 31.70 -21.00 -4.42
C GLY A 67 33.23 -21.12 -4.47
N LEU A 68 33.94 -20.43 -3.57
CA LEU A 68 35.40 -20.49 -3.47
C LEU A 68 35.92 -21.89 -3.12
N MET A 69 35.18 -22.64 -2.29
CA MET A 69 35.54 -24.02 -1.92
C MET A 69 35.20 -25.05 -3.00
N SER A 70 34.13 -24.84 -3.76
CA SER A 70 33.67 -25.79 -4.79
C SER A 70 34.45 -25.67 -6.10
N ALA A 71 34.86 -24.46 -6.50
CA ALA A 71 35.61 -24.21 -7.73
C ALA A 71 36.90 -25.06 -7.90
N PRO A 72 37.76 -25.24 -6.88
CA PRO A 72 38.98 -26.06 -7.02
C PRO A 72 38.73 -27.58 -6.92
N ILE A 73 37.59 -28.01 -6.36
CA ILE A 73 37.31 -29.44 -6.13
C ILE A 73 36.61 -30.04 -7.34
N SER A 74 35.51 -29.42 -7.79
CA SER A 74 34.75 -29.89 -8.95
C SER A 74 33.74 -28.85 -9.39
N LEU A 75 33.75 -28.50 -10.68
CA LEU A 75 32.76 -27.61 -11.28
C LEU A 75 31.32 -28.16 -11.18
N LEU A 76 31.14 -29.46 -10.97
CA LEU A 76 29.82 -30.08 -10.77
C LEU A 76 29.16 -29.69 -9.43
N LEU A 77 29.92 -29.11 -8.49
CA LEU A 77 29.39 -28.64 -7.20
C LEU A 77 28.87 -27.19 -7.26
N LEU A 78 29.16 -26.43 -8.32
CA LEU A 78 28.68 -25.07 -8.51
C LEU A 78 27.14 -24.93 -8.45
N PRO A 79 26.33 -25.83 -9.04
CA PRO A 79 24.87 -25.77 -8.91
C PRO A 79 24.40 -25.85 -7.46
N VAL A 80 25.06 -26.68 -6.62
CA VAL A 80 24.75 -26.79 -5.19
C VAL A 80 25.16 -25.53 -4.44
N ALA A 81 26.32 -24.96 -4.80
CA ALA A 81 26.83 -23.70 -4.25
C ALA A 81 25.90 -22.52 -4.52
N VAL A 82 25.16 -22.55 -5.63
CA VAL A 82 24.15 -21.52 -5.98
C VAL A 82 22.77 -21.83 -5.37
N ALA A 83 22.37 -23.11 -5.32
CA ALA A 83 21.06 -23.50 -4.81
C ALA A 83 20.88 -23.18 -3.31
N LEU A 84 21.92 -23.38 -2.50
CA LEU A 84 21.91 -23.10 -1.06
C LEU A 84 21.60 -21.63 -0.70
N PRO A 85 22.35 -20.64 -1.21
CA PRO A 85 22.08 -19.23 -0.92
C PRO A 85 20.75 -18.77 -1.51
N LEU A 86 20.36 -19.27 -2.69
CA LEU A 86 19.02 -19.00 -3.25
C LEU A 86 17.91 -19.53 -2.33
N GLY A 87 18.08 -20.72 -1.77
CA GLY A 87 17.15 -21.29 -0.79
C GLY A 87 17.05 -20.45 0.48
N LEU A 88 18.16 -19.92 0.99
CA LEU A 88 18.17 -19.03 2.15
C LEU A 88 17.47 -17.68 1.87
N ILE A 89 17.71 -17.09 0.69
CA ILE A 89 17.02 -15.88 0.25
C ILE A 89 15.51 -16.15 0.16
N PHE A 90 15.12 -17.25 -0.45
CA PHE A 90 13.70 -17.63 -0.55
C PHE A 90 13.06 -17.81 0.84
N GLN A 91 13.74 -18.47 1.76
CA GLN A 91 13.27 -18.60 3.14
C GLN A 91 13.18 -17.26 3.87
N SER A 92 14.14 -16.34 3.67
CA SER A 92 14.05 -14.99 4.25
C SER A 92 12.82 -14.23 3.75
N HIS A 93 12.47 -14.38 2.46
CA HIS A 93 11.25 -13.78 1.92
C HIS A 93 9.99 -14.39 2.54
N GLN A 94 9.94 -15.71 2.71
CA GLN A 94 8.80 -16.37 3.35
C GLN A 94 8.61 -15.91 4.80
N LEU A 95 9.69 -15.86 5.58
CA LEU A 95 9.64 -15.40 6.97
C LEU A 95 9.21 -13.93 7.07
N ARG A 96 9.70 -13.08 6.17
CA ARG A 96 9.28 -11.66 6.13
C ARG A 96 7.82 -11.48 5.71
N GLN A 97 7.29 -12.36 4.87
CA GLN A 97 5.85 -12.38 4.60
C GLN A 97 5.04 -12.87 5.81
N GLN A 98 5.53 -13.85 6.56
CA GLN A 98 4.87 -14.33 7.78
C GLN A 98 4.84 -13.25 8.87
N SER A 99 5.94 -12.54 9.10
CA SER A 99 5.98 -11.43 10.07
C SER A 99 4.99 -10.32 9.69
N ARG A 100 4.93 -9.95 8.41
CA ARG A 100 3.93 -9.00 7.88
C ARG A 100 2.49 -9.47 8.05
N LYS A 101 2.21 -10.76 7.83
CA LYS A 101 0.88 -11.34 8.05
C LYS A 101 0.48 -11.27 9.53
N LEU A 102 1.40 -11.58 10.44
CA LEU A 102 1.17 -11.47 11.88
C LEU A 102 0.80 -10.03 12.27
N LEU A 103 1.57 -9.04 11.81
CA LEU A 103 1.25 -7.62 12.03
C LEU A 103 -0.12 -7.23 11.45
N ALA A 104 -0.45 -7.69 10.25
CA ALA A 104 -1.73 -7.41 9.62
C ALA A 104 -2.92 -8.00 10.41
N VAL A 105 -2.75 -9.20 10.98
CA VAL A 105 -3.75 -9.83 11.86
C VAL A 105 -3.89 -9.02 13.16
N CYS A 106 -2.78 -8.62 13.79
CA CYS A 106 -2.82 -7.83 15.02
C CYS A 106 -3.46 -6.45 14.81
N LEU A 107 -3.22 -5.80 13.66
CA LEU A 107 -3.97 -4.60 13.27
C LEU A 107 -5.46 -4.89 13.12
N ASN A 108 -5.83 -5.99 12.46
CA ASN A 108 -7.23 -6.32 12.22
C ASN A 108 -8.01 -6.61 13.51
N LEU A 109 -7.33 -7.19 14.50
CA LEU A 109 -7.88 -7.45 15.84
C LEU A 109 -7.88 -6.19 16.73
N GLY A 110 -7.36 -5.06 16.25
CA GLY A 110 -7.32 -3.79 16.99
C GLY A 110 -6.22 -3.70 18.04
N TYR A 111 -5.27 -4.65 18.07
CA TYR A 111 -4.16 -4.63 19.02
C TYR A 111 -3.10 -3.58 18.68
N ALA A 112 -2.96 -3.21 17.42
CA ALA A 112 -2.08 -2.11 16.99
C ALA A 112 -2.84 -1.14 16.08
N ARG A 113 -2.38 0.11 16.00
CA ARG A 113 -2.89 1.11 15.07
C ARG A 113 -1.79 1.53 14.11
N SER A 114 -2.13 1.65 12.82
CA SER A 114 -1.22 2.23 11.84
C SER A 114 -1.36 3.75 11.89
N PRO A 115 -0.28 4.50 12.15
CA PRO A 115 -0.32 5.97 12.18
C PRO A 115 -0.68 6.56 10.82
N LEU A 116 -0.34 5.88 9.73
CA LEU A 116 -0.71 6.28 8.37
C LEU A 116 -2.24 6.15 8.15
N LEU A 117 -2.86 5.05 8.62
CA LEU A 117 -4.31 4.89 8.54
C LEU A 117 -5.04 5.92 9.41
N ASP A 118 -4.57 6.15 10.63
CA ASP A 118 -5.16 7.14 11.53
C ASP A 118 -5.01 8.57 10.97
N GLY A 119 -3.86 8.86 10.35
CA GLY A 119 -3.59 10.13 9.66
C GLY A 119 -4.52 10.37 8.48
N LEU A 120 -4.71 9.36 7.61
CA LEU A 120 -5.64 9.44 6.49
C LEU A 120 -7.07 9.64 6.97
N VAL A 121 -7.53 8.84 7.94
CA VAL A 121 -8.89 8.98 8.50
C VAL A 121 -9.08 10.37 9.11
N ALA A 122 -8.08 10.89 9.82
CA ALA A 122 -8.14 12.24 10.39
C ALA A 122 -8.20 13.32 9.31
N ALA A 123 -7.41 13.20 8.24
CA ALA A 123 -7.43 14.12 7.11
C ALA A 123 -8.78 14.09 6.37
N VAL A 124 -9.32 12.90 6.08
CA VAL A 124 -10.65 12.75 5.46
C VAL A 124 -11.75 13.35 6.34
N LYS A 125 -11.71 13.11 7.66
CA LYS A 125 -12.68 13.71 8.60
C LYS A 125 -12.66 15.24 8.59
N ARG A 126 -11.51 15.87 8.31
CA ARG A 126 -11.41 17.34 8.18
C ARG A 126 -12.11 17.87 6.92
N MET A 127 -12.28 17.03 5.89
CA MET A 127 -12.96 17.41 4.65
C MET A 127 -14.49 17.44 4.78
N LYS A 128 -15.05 16.96 5.91
CA LYS A 128 -16.50 16.97 6.21
C LYS A 128 -17.36 16.42 5.06
N LEU A 129 -17.08 15.17 4.69
CA LEU A 129 -17.87 14.47 3.68
C LEU A 129 -19.37 14.38 4.08
N PRO A 130 -20.30 14.46 3.10
CA PRO A 130 -21.71 14.18 3.34
C PRO A 130 -21.91 12.78 3.92
N GLU A 131 -22.94 12.57 4.75
CA GLU A 131 -23.25 11.25 5.33
C GLU A 131 -23.59 10.20 4.24
N ASP A 132 -24.16 10.64 3.12
CA ASP A 132 -24.53 9.81 1.96
C ASP A 132 -23.47 9.85 0.83
N ALA A 133 -22.21 10.18 1.15
CA ALA A 133 -21.15 10.27 0.17
C ALA A 133 -20.90 8.92 -0.54
N SER A 134 -20.78 8.95 -1.87
CA SER A 134 -20.58 7.75 -2.69
C SER A 134 -19.18 7.17 -2.51
N SER A 135 -18.96 5.95 -3.01
CA SER A 135 -17.61 5.34 -3.03
C SER A 135 -16.61 6.19 -3.81
N GLY A 136 -17.07 6.87 -4.88
CA GLY A 136 -16.29 7.83 -5.66
C GLY A 136 -15.84 9.04 -4.84
N THR A 137 -16.74 9.64 -4.05
CA THR A 137 -16.37 10.78 -3.20
C THR A 137 -15.38 10.37 -2.09
N TRP A 138 -15.62 9.22 -1.45
CA TRP A 138 -14.73 8.74 -0.38
C TRP A 138 -13.33 8.38 -0.88
N SER A 139 -13.24 7.74 -2.04
CA SER A 139 -11.96 7.40 -2.66
C SER A 139 -11.17 8.64 -3.09
N ALA A 140 -11.83 9.64 -3.68
CA ALA A 140 -11.22 10.93 -3.99
C ALA A 140 -10.68 11.60 -2.72
N ALA A 141 -11.48 11.61 -1.65
CA ALA A 141 -11.08 12.18 -0.37
C ALA A 141 -9.90 11.44 0.27
N ILE A 142 -9.82 10.11 0.15
CA ILE A 142 -8.67 9.32 0.64
C ILE A 142 -7.41 9.63 -0.18
N ALA A 143 -7.52 9.73 -1.50
CA ALA A 143 -6.40 10.09 -2.37
C ALA A 143 -5.87 11.51 -2.08
N LEU A 144 -6.77 12.45 -1.79
CA LEU A 144 -6.44 13.83 -1.42
C LEU A 144 -5.94 13.93 0.03
N ALA A 145 -6.40 13.04 0.92
CA ALA A 145 -5.83 12.92 2.25
C ALA A 145 -4.35 12.52 2.22
N ALA A 146 -3.95 11.68 1.26
CA ALA A 146 -2.54 11.32 1.07
C ALA A 146 -1.69 12.51 0.62
N THR A 147 -2.19 13.38 -0.28
CA THR A 147 -1.48 14.62 -0.67
C THR A 147 -1.32 15.56 0.51
N TYR A 148 -2.34 15.72 1.36
CA TYR A 148 -2.25 16.53 2.59
C TYR A 148 -1.30 15.99 3.66
N LEU A 149 -1.00 14.69 3.64
CA LEU A 149 0.04 14.10 4.49
C LEU A 149 1.44 14.27 3.90
N GLY A 150 1.57 14.85 2.71
CA GLY A 150 2.83 15.05 2.00
C GLY A 150 3.30 13.83 1.21
N ASP A 151 2.46 12.81 1.06
CA ASP A 151 2.78 11.55 0.37
C ASP A 151 2.13 11.52 -1.02
N TRP A 152 2.78 12.21 -1.96
CA TRP A 152 2.34 12.32 -3.36
C TRP A 152 2.42 10.98 -4.11
N GLU A 153 3.35 10.11 -3.73
CA GLU A 153 3.53 8.79 -4.33
C GLU A 153 2.36 7.88 -3.97
N MET A 154 1.96 7.88 -2.69
CA MET A 154 0.77 7.19 -2.21
C MET A 154 -0.50 7.67 -2.91
N SER A 155 -0.68 8.99 -3.08
CA SER A 155 -1.83 9.55 -3.78
C SER A 155 -1.90 9.10 -5.26
N THR A 156 -0.77 9.15 -5.96
CA THR A 156 -0.67 8.73 -7.36
C THR A 156 -0.96 7.24 -7.50
N GLN A 157 -0.39 6.40 -6.61
CA GLN A 157 -0.61 4.96 -6.65
C GLN A 157 -2.04 4.58 -6.26
N MET A 158 -2.64 5.27 -5.30
CA MET A 158 -4.08 5.13 -4.99
C MET A 158 -4.92 5.39 -6.24
N LYS A 159 -4.68 6.50 -6.94
CA LYS A 159 -5.38 6.83 -8.19
C LYS A 159 -5.19 5.73 -9.24
N HIS A 160 -3.96 5.26 -9.45
CA HIS A 160 -3.64 4.24 -10.44
C HIS A 160 -4.24 2.85 -10.13
N GLU A 161 -4.23 2.41 -8.88
CA GLU A 161 -4.86 1.15 -8.45
C GLU A 161 -6.40 1.26 -8.42
N PHE A 162 -6.92 2.46 -8.17
CA PHE A 162 -8.35 2.71 -8.05
C PHE A 162 -9.06 2.91 -9.39
N TYR A 163 -8.44 3.58 -10.37
CA TYR A 163 -9.11 3.85 -11.65
C TYR A 163 -9.62 2.60 -12.38
N PRO A 164 -8.90 1.47 -12.42
CA PRO A 164 -9.43 0.24 -12.99
C PRO A 164 -10.64 -0.32 -12.22
N GLY A 165 -10.63 -0.22 -10.89
CA GLY A 165 -11.72 -0.67 -10.02
C GLY A 165 -12.96 0.22 -10.09
N LEU A 166 -12.77 1.55 -10.05
CA LEU A 166 -13.81 2.55 -10.26
C LEU A 166 -14.45 2.42 -11.64
N SER A 167 -13.67 1.99 -12.64
CA SER A 167 -14.17 1.67 -13.97
C SER A 167 -15.21 0.53 -13.94
N ALA A 168 -15.03 -0.49 -13.11
CA ALA A 168 -15.97 -1.61 -13.04
C ALA A 168 -17.29 -1.26 -12.31
N GLU A 169 -17.35 -0.10 -11.65
CA GLU A 169 -18.49 0.39 -10.88
C GLU A 169 -19.43 1.30 -11.69
N GLU A 170 -20.49 1.78 -11.04
CA GLU A 170 -21.47 2.67 -11.65
C GLU A 170 -20.81 3.97 -12.16
N PRO A 171 -21.21 4.47 -13.34
CA PRO A 171 -20.64 5.69 -13.94
C PRO A 171 -20.81 6.93 -13.04
N LYS A 172 -21.79 6.91 -12.13
CA LYS A 172 -22.00 7.94 -11.12
C LYS A 172 -20.81 8.06 -10.15
N ASN A 173 -20.17 6.96 -9.75
CA ASN A 173 -19.02 7.01 -8.85
C ASN A 173 -17.81 7.68 -9.51
N VAL A 174 -17.65 7.52 -10.83
CA VAL A 174 -16.61 8.22 -11.60
C VAL A 174 -16.88 9.72 -11.66
N GLN A 175 -18.13 10.13 -11.86
CA GLN A 175 -18.54 11.53 -11.84
C GLN A 175 -18.37 12.16 -10.44
N ASP A 176 -18.88 11.50 -9.40
CA ASP A 176 -18.77 11.98 -8.02
C ASP A 176 -17.29 12.10 -7.57
N PHE A 177 -16.42 11.22 -8.07
CA PHE A 177 -14.96 11.31 -7.86
C PHE A 177 -14.38 12.57 -8.49
N LEU A 178 -14.66 12.80 -9.78
CA LEU A 178 -14.16 13.96 -10.52
C LEU A 178 -14.73 15.27 -9.98
N ASP A 179 -16.02 15.31 -9.63
CA ASP A 179 -16.67 16.46 -9.02
C ASP A 179 -16.03 16.83 -7.67
N PHE A 180 -15.69 15.82 -6.86
CA PHE A 180 -15.01 16.05 -5.59
C PHE A 180 -13.61 16.64 -5.80
N LEU A 181 -12.85 16.11 -6.76
CA LEU A 181 -11.53 16.65 -7.08
C LEU A 181 -11.62 18.06 -7.65
N MET A 182 -12.59 18.35 -8.53
CA MET A 182 -12.82 19.70 -9.06
C MET A 182 -13.07 20.73 -7.95
N ALA A 183 -13.76 20.34 -6.89
CA ALA A 183 -14.06 21.23 -5.77
C ALA A 183 -12.83 21.52 -4.87
N HIS A 184 -11.80 20.66 -4.86
CA HIS A 184 -10.69 20.73 -3.92
C HIS A 184 -9.31 20.95 -4.56
N GLU A 185 -9.06 20.41 -5.75
CA GLU A 185 -7.81 20.52 -6.52
C GLU A 185 -8.10 20.71 -8.04
N PRO A 186 -8.72 21.83 -8.46
CA PRO A 186 -9.17 22.03 -9.84
C PRO A 186 -8.04 21.98 -10.88
N ASP A 187 -6.84 22.42 -10.52
CA ASP A 187 -5.69 22.53 -11.44
C ASP A 187 -5.11 21.16 -11.85
N GLY A 188 -5.41 20.10 -11.09
CA GLY A 188 -4.88 18.74 -11.32
C GLY A 188 -5.87 17.78 -11.97
N VAL A 189 -7.17 18.12 -12.01
CA VAL A 189 -8.23 17.17 -12.43
C VAL A 189 -8.10 16.70 -13.87
N TRP A 190 -7.53 17.54 -14.75
CA TRP A 190 -7.35 17.18 -16.16
C TRP A 190 -6.45 15.94 -16.34
N LEU A 191 -5.48 15.70 -15.44
CA LEU A 191 -4.65 14.48 -15.45
C LEU A 191 -5.51 13.24 -15.17
N ASP A 192 -6.38 13.34 -14.16
CA ASP A 192 -7.28 12.27 -13.75
C ASP A 192 -8.32 11.97 -14.85
N VAL A 193 -8.82 13.00 -15.53
CA VAL A 193 -9.71 12.89 -16.71
C VAL A 193 -9.01 12.16 -17.86
N GLN A 194 -7.75 12.50 -18.14
CA GLN A 194 -6.98 11.83 -19.20
C GLN A 194 -6.76 10.34 -18.90
N GLU A 195 -6.43 9.99 -17.65
CA GLU A 195 -6.26 8.59 -17.26
C GLU A 195 -7.56 7.79 -17.36
N LEU A 196 -8.68 8.34 -16.90
CA LEU A 196 -9.99 7.69 -17.02
C LEU A 196 -10.41 7.49 -18.49
N ARG A 197 -10.11 8.46 -19.37
CA ARG A 197 -10.33 8.33 -20.82
C ARG A 197 -9.44 7.24 -21.44
N LYS A 198 -8.17 7.12 -21.04
CA LYS A 198 -7.27 6.02 -21.48
C LYS A 198 -7.82 4.65 -21.09
N LEU A 199 -8.55 4.57 -19.97
CA LEU A 199 -9.24 3.35 -19.51
C LEU A 199 -10.62 3.15 -20.17
N GLY A 200 -10.96 3.93 -21.19
CA GLY A 200 -12.17 3.74 -22.01
C GLY A 200 -13.46 4.29 -21.41
N ARG A 201 -13.39 5.24 -20.46
CA ARG A 201 -14.59 5.86 -19.86
C ARG A 201 -15.06 7.10 -20.62
N GLU A 202 -16.38 7.18 -20.78
CA GLU A 202 -17.06 8.41 -21.19
C GLU A 202 -17.06 9.40 -20.01
N VAL A 203 -16.11 10.33 -20.03
CA VAL A 203 -16.03 11.45 -19.10
C VAL A 203 -16.69 12.66 -19.76
N ASN A 204 -17.59 13.32 -19.04
CA ASN A 204 -18.32 14.48 -19.53
C ASN A 204 -17.37 15.59 -20.02
N ASP A 205 -17.70 16.24 -21.14
CA ASP A 205 -16.90 17.33 -21.72
C ASP A 205 -16.85 18.60 -20.85
N MET A 206 -17.64 18.66 -19.78
CA MET A 206 -17.60 19.76 -18.81
C MET A 206 -16.33 19.79 -17.95
N TYR A 207 -15.55 18.70 -17.89
CA TYR A 207 -14.30 18.68 -17.13
C TYR A 207 -13.14 19.29 -17.91
N PRO A 208 -12.20 19.98 -17.23
CA PRO A 208 -11.08 20.64 -17.88
C PRO A 208 -10.27 19.64 -18.70
N THR A 209 -9.94 20.05 -19.92
CA THR A 209 -8.97 19.37 -20.77
C THR A 209 -7.60 19.98 -20.54
N GLU A 210 -6.55 19.32 -21.04
CA GLU A 210 -5.15 19.73 -20.87
C GLU A 210 -5.00 21.25 -21.09
N PRO A 211 -4.44 22.00 -20.13
CA PRO A 211 -4.29 23.44 -20.29
C PRO A 211 -3.43 23.72 -21.52
N GLU A 212 -3.93 24.56 -22.42
CA GLU A 212 -3.15 24.98 -23.60
C GLU A 212 -1.81 25.55 -23.11
N PRO A 213 -0.67 25.12 -23.68
CA PRO A 213 0.62 25.62 -23.26
C PRO A 213 0.63 27.14 -23.45
N VAL A 214 0.88 27.87 -22.36
CA VAL A 214 1.01 29.33 -22.40
C VAL A 214 2.14 29.66 -23.39
N ALA A 215 1.74 30.27 -24.51
CA ALA A 215 2.61 30.64 -25.61
C ALA A 215 3.65 31.71 -25.22
#